data_AF-A0A8D6YJD0-F1
#
_entry.id   AF-A0A8D6YJD0-F1
#
_cell.length_a   1.000
_cell.length_b   1.000
_cell.length_c   1.000
_cell.angle_alpha   90.00
_cell.angle_beta   90.00
_cell.angle_gamma   90.00
#
_symmetry.space_group_name_H-M   'P 1'
#
loop_
_entity.id
_entity.type
_entity.pdbx_description
1 polymer ?
#
loop_
_entity_poly.entity_id
_entity_poly.type
_entity_poly.pdbx_seq_one_letter_code
_entity_poly.pdbx_strand_id
1 'polypeptide(L)' 'MFFQDRSGEIIDDEAFRRLMTFPDVLVTGHQGFFTAEALQEISDITLRNLADFAAGSPCANRVPAP' A
#
# COMPACT_ATOMS: atom_id res chain seq x y z
N MET A 1 -8.67 -8.41 1.11
CA MET A 1 -9.90 -7.65 1.39
C MET A 1 -9.84 -6.19 0.91
N PHE A 2 -8.66 -5.55 0.78
CA PHE A 2 -8.57 -4.08 0.65
C PHE A 2 -8.29 -3.49 -0.74
N PHE A 3 -8.08 -4.32 -1.78
CA PHE A 3 -7.73 -3.85 -3.13
C PHE A 3 -8.89 -3.87 -4.13
N GLN A 4 -10.06 -4.35 -3.71
CA GLN A 4 -11.25 -4.52 -4.53
C GLN A 4 -12.45 -3.98 -3.77
N ASP A 5 -13.42 -3.40 -4.47
CA ASP A 5 -14.69 -3.02 -3.86
C ASP A 5 -15.44 -4.31 -3.46
N ARG A 6 -15.66 -4.45 -2.16
CA ARG A 6 -16.39 -5.56 -1.53
C ARG A 6 -17.47 -5.04 -0.58
N SER A 7 -17.93 -3.81 -0.81
CA SER A 7 -18.94 -3.15 0.04
C SER A 7 -20.27 -3.92 0.14
N GLY A 8 -20.59 -4.76 -0.86
CA GLY A 8 -21.78 -5.61 -0.88
C GLY A 8 -21.56 -7.06 -0.41
N GLU A 9 -20.34 -7.43 -0.03
CA GLU A 9 -20.01 -8.81 0.39
C GLU A 9 -20.07 -8.96 1.91
N ILE A 10 -20.45 -10.15 2.37
CA ILE A 10 -20.32 -10.50 3.78
C ILE A 10 -18.83 -10.66 4.09
N ILE A 11 -18.37 -9.97 5.13
CA ILE A 11 -17.03 -10.12 5.68
C ILE A 11 -16.98 -11.47 6.41
N ASP A 12 -16.27 -12.46 5.88
CA ASP A 12 -16.13 -13.80 6.49
C ASP A 12 -14.96 -13.91 7.49
N ASP A 13 -14.10 -12.90 7.56
CA ASP A 13 -12.99 -12.87 8.52
C ASP A 13 -13.50 -12.58 9.93
N GLU A 14 -13.58 -13.63 10.75
CA GLU A 14 -14.09 -13.56 12.13
C GLU A 14 -13.30 -12.57 13.00
N ALA A 15 -11.97 -12.54 12.86
CA ALA A 15 -11.11 -11.66 13.64
C ALA A 15 -11.36 -10.19 13.26
N PHE A 16 -11.42 -9.89 11.96
CA PHE A 16 -11.71 -8.55 11.46
C PHE A 16 -13.11 -8.08 11.90
N ARG A 17 -14.12 -8.95 11.79
CA ARG A 17 -15.48 -8.66 12.29
C ARG A 17 -15.48 -8.33 13.78
N ARG A 18 -14.76 -9.10 14.60
CA ARG A 18 -14.69 -8.88 16.04
C ARG A 18 -14.02 -7.55 16.38
N LEU A 19 -12.96 -7.17 15.66
CA LEU A 19 -12.31 -5.87 15.84
C LEU A 19 -13.26 -4.70 15.52
N MET A 20 -14.15 -4.87 14.54
CA MET A 20 -15.17 -3.86 14.18
C MET A 20 -16.27 -3.66 15.23
N THR A 21 -16.42 -4.54 16.23
CA THR A 21 -17.43 -4.37 17.27
C THR A 21 -16.91 -3.66 18.52
N PHE A 22 -15.60 -3.46 18.65
CA PHE A 22 -15.02 -2.80 19.81
C PHE A 22 -15.07 -1.27 19.67
N PRO A 23 -15.65 -0.54 20.63
CA PRO A 23 -15.76 0.92 20.55
C PRO A 23 -14.40 1.63 20.66
N ASP A 24 -13.40 0.97 21.24
CA ASP A 24 -12.04 1.51 21.44
C ASP A 24 -11.07 1.10 20.32
N VAL A 25 -11.57 0.56 19.21
CA VAL A 25 -10.76 0.13 18.07
C VAL A 25 -11.13 0.93 16.83
N LEU A 26 -10.14 1.62 16.27
CA LEU A 26 -10.24 2.26 14.96
C LEU A 26 -9.46 1.45 13.94
N VAL A 27 -10.13 1.03 12.86
CA VAL A 27 -9.50 0.37 11.73
C VAL A 27 -9.65 1.23 10.49
N THR A 28 -8.58 1.35 9.72
CA THR A 28 -8.54 2.10 8.48
C THR A 28 -8.12 1.18 7.33
N GLY A 29 -8.46 1.56 6.09
CA GLY A 29 -8.20 0.77 4.88
C GLY A 29 -6.73 0.81 4.44
N HIS A 30 -5.80 0.51 5.35
CA HIS A 30 -4.35 0.64 5.14
C HIS A 30 -3.90 2.03 4.69
N GLN A 31 -4.64 3.08 5.07
CA GLN A 31 -4.41 4.46 4.64
C GLN A 31 -3.29 5.17 5.42
N GLY A 32 -2.47 4.43 6.16
CA GLY A 32 -1.36 5.02 6.93
C GLY A 32 -0.32 5.74 6.07
N PHE A 33 -0.21 5.36 4.79
CA PHE A 33 0.69 6.00 3.82
C PHE A 33 0.04 7.16 3.06
N PHE A 34 -1.24 7.46 3.25
CA PHE A 34 -2.00 8.31 2.34
C PHE A 34 -1.84 9.82 2.66
N THR A 35 -0.60 10.30 2.60
CA THR A 35 -0.25 11.73 2.71
C THR A 35 0.26 12.26 1.37
N ALA A 36 0.20 13.58 1.18
CA ALA A 36 0.70 14.21 -0.05
C ALA A 36 2.20 13.95 -0.25
N GLU A 37 2.98 14.02 0.83
CA GLU A 37 4.43 13.80 0.84
C GLU A 37 4.77 12.36 0.46
N ALA A 38 4.09 11.39 1.07
CA ALA A 38 4.33 9.98 0.81
C ALA A 38 4.02 9.62 -0.66
N LEU A 39 2.90 10.12 -1.21
CA LEU A 39 2.54 9.88 -2.61
C LEU A 39 3.50 10.55 -3.58
N GLN A 40 3.99 11.76 -3.26
CA GLN A 40 4.99 12.46 -4.06
C GLN A 40 6.30 11.66 -4.09
N GLU A 41 6.80 11.23 -2.92
CA GLU A 41 8.04 10.45 -2.84
C GLU A 41 7.92 9.08 -3.53
N ILE A 42 6.80 8.38 -3.36
CA ILE A 42 6.54 7.12 -4.07
C ILE A 42 6.66 7.35 -5.59
N SER A 43 6.04 8.40 -6.10
CA SER A 43 6.06 8.72 -7.54
C SER A 43 7.46 9.08 -8.02
N ASP A 44 8.15 9.99 -7.31
CA ASP A 44 9.47 10.49 -7.70
C ASP A 44 10.55 9.41 -7.62
N ILE A 45 10.52 8.57 -6.57
CA ILE A 45 11.45 7.44 -6.44
C ILE A 45 11.18 6.41 -7.54
N THR A 46 9.90 6.11 -7.83
CA THR A 46 9.54 5.14 -8.89
C THR A 46 10.03 5.60 -10.26
N LEU A 47 9.81 6.87 -10.61
CA LEU A 47 10.25 7.44 -11.88
C LEU A 47 11.77 7.50 -11.99
N ARG A 48 12.48 7.84 -10.90
CA ARG A 48 13.94 7.80 -10.85
C ARG A 48 14.47 6.38 -11.06
N ASN A 49 13.92 5.40 -10.34
CA ASN A 49 14.32 3.99 -10.49
C ASN A 49 14.12 3.50 -11.94
N LEU A 50 13.03 3.91 -12.59
CA LEU A 50 12.75 3.56 -13.98
C LEU A 50 13.75 4.23 -14.94
N ALA A 51 14.09 5.49 -14.71
CA ALA A 51 15.07 6.21 -15.51
C ALA A 51 16.47 5.59 -15.38
N ASP A 52 16.90 5.26 -14.15
CA ASP A 52 18.18 4.59 -13.89
C ASP A 52 18.22 3.23 -14.59
N PHE A 53 17.13 2.45 -14.50
CA PHE A 53 17.00 1.17 -15.18
C PHE A 53 17.10 1.31 -16.71
N ALA A 54 16.35 2.26 -17.29
CA ALA A 54 16.35 2.49 -18.74
C ALA A 54 17.71 2.98 -19.27
N ALA A 55 18.45 3.74 -18.47
CA ALA A 55 19.78 4.22 -18.80
C ALA A 55 20.89 3.18 -18.57
N GLY A 56 20.58 2.05 -17.91
CA GLY A 56 21.60 1.08 -17.47
C GLY A 56 22.48 1.60 -16.33
N SER A 57 22.07 2.68 -15.66
CA SER A 57 22.75 3.25 -14.51
C SER A 57 22.52 2.41 -13.24
N PRO A 58 23.37 2.53 -12.22
CA PRO A 58 23.12 1.91 -10.92
C PRO A 58 21.81 2.41 -10.31
N CYS A 59 20.83 1.52 -10.15
CA CYS A 59 19.55 1.80 -9.48
C CYS A 59 19.63 1.37 -8.01
N ALA A 60 19.55 2.33 -7.08
CA ALA A 60 19.71 2.09 -5.65
C ALA A 60 18.66 1.13 -5.07
N ASN A 61 17.46 1.14 -5.63
CA ASN A 61 16.32 0.32 -5.18
C ASN A 61 16.13 -0.95 -6.02
N ARG A 62 17.17 -1.41 -6.72
CA ARG A 62 17.10 -2.65 -7.51
C ARG A 62 16.89 -3.84 -6.58
N VAL A 63 15.80 -4.57 -6.80
CA VAL A 63 15.55 -5.85 -6.14
C VAL A 63 16.06 -6.97 -7.06
N PRO A 64 16.99 -7.82 -6.62
CA PRO A 64 17.46 -8.96 -7.42
C PRO A 64 16.34 -9.99 -7.61
N ALA A 65 16.39 -10.72 -8.73
CA ALA A 65 15.52 -11.89 -8.88
C ALA A 65 15.84 -12.93 -7.78
N PRO A 66 14.84 -13.66 -7.27
CA PRO A 66 15.05 -14.72 -6.30
C PRO A 66 15.91 -15.86 -6.85
#